data_AF-A0A5C8M433-F1
#
_entry.id   AF-A0A5C8M433-F1
#
_cell.length_a   1.000
_cell.length_b   1.000
_cell.length_c   1.000
_cell.angle_alpha   90.00
_cell.angle_beta   90.00
_cell.angle_gamma   90.00
#
_symmetry.space_group_name_H-M   'P 1'
#
loop_
_entity.id
_entity.type
_entity.pdbx_description
1 polymer ?
#
loop_
_entity_poly.entity_id
_entity_poly.type
_entity_poly.pdbx_seq_one_letter_code
_entity_poly.pdbx_strand_id
1 'polypeptide(L)' 'MRCALVLLLVLLQSACAYSKVGSDEWWFNRMQRDHRAQCNQLPPQVKAQCLERQNGSYEDYLKQQKARQQDSN' A
#
# COMPACT_ATOMS: atom_id res chain seq x y z
N MET A 1 35.37 -21.44 12.76
CA MET A 1 35.00 -20.84 11.45
C MET A 1 33.59 -21.17 10.97
N ARG A 2 32.99 -22.31 11.34
CA ARG A 2 31.59 -22.67 10.98
C ARG A 2 30.54 -21.67 11.48
N CYS A 3 30.68 -21.12 12.69
CA CYS A 3 29.71 -20.18 13.24
C CYS A 3 29.66 -18.84 12.49
N ALA A 4 30.78 -18.39 11.92
CA ALA A 4 30.83 -17.15 11.15
C ALA A 4 30.02 -17.25 9.84
N LEU A 5 30.07 -18.41 9.17
CA LEU A 5 29.27 -18.69 7.98
C LEU A 5 27.76 -18.70 8.28
N VAL A 6 27.35 -19.24 9.43
CA VAL A 6 25.94 -19.26 9.84
C VAL A 6 25.43 -17.85 10.13
N LEU A 7 26.21 -17.02 10.82
CA LEU A 7 25.87 -15.61 11.04
C LEU A 7 25.77 -14.81 9.73
N LEU A 8 26.66 -15.07 8.78
CA LEU A 8 26.65 -14.44 7.46
C LEU A 8 25.41 -14.84 6.65
N LEU A 9 24.96 -16.10 6.75
CA LEU A 9 23.75 -16.59 6.09
C LEU A 9 22.47 -16.01 6.70
N VAL A 10 22.40 -15.87 8.04
CA VAL A 10 21.24 -15.26 8.72
C VAL A 10 21.13 -13.77 8.38
N LEU A 11 22.24 -13.06 8.27
CA LEU A 11 22.27 -11.65 7.83
C LEU A 11 21.93 -11.49 6.34
N LEU A 12 22.23 -12.48 5.50
CA LEU A 12 21.83 -12.46 4.09
C LEU A 12 20.32 -12.68 3.91
N GLN A 13 19.69 -13.48 4.77
CA GLN A 13 18.26 -13.77 4.68
C GLN A 13 17.38 -12.56 5.05
N SER A 14 17.84 -11.66 5.92
CA SER A 14 17.12 -10.40 6.19
C SER A 14 17.23 -9.40 5.03
N ALA A 15 18.18 -9.58 4.10
CA ALA A 15 18.34 -8.77 2.90
C ALA A 15 17.55 -9.31 1.68
N CYS A 16 17.14 -10.59 1.67
CA CYS A 16 16.10 -11.12 0.77
C CYS A 16 14.69 -10.69 1.24
N ALA A 17 14.60 -9.40 1.56
CA ALA A 17 13.50 -8.72 2.20
C ALA A 17 12.24 -8.73 1.33
N TYR A 18 11.10 -8.86 2.00
CA TYR A 18 9.76 -8.52 1.53
C TYR A 18 9.77 -7.57 0.33
N SER A 19 9.44 -8.10 -0.85
CA SER A 19 9.44 -7.29 -2.07
C SER A 19 8.35 -6.23 -1.97
N LYS A 20 8.75 -4.96 -1.88
CA LYS A 20 7.84 -3.81 -1.96
C LYS A 20 7.06 -3.74 -3.28
N VAL A 21 7.40 -4.54 -4.28
CA VAL A 21 6.67 -4.63 -5.56
C VAL A 21 5.76 -5.84 -5.48
N GLY A 22 4.45 -5.61 -5.62
CA GLY A 22 3.43 -6.66 -5.56
C GLY A 22 2.83 -6.91 -4.17
N SER A 23 3.29 -6.21 -3.13
CA SER A 23 2.61 -6.19 -1.82
C SER A 23 1.26 -5.48 -1.89
N ASP A 24 0.36 -5.75 -0.94
CA ASP A 24 -0.95 -5.09 -0.89
C ASP A 24 -0.83 -3.55 -0.74
N GLU A 25 0.15 -3.09 0.05
CA GLU A 25 0.49 -1.67 0.15
C GLU A 25 0.91 -1.08 -1.21
N TRP A 26 1.60 -1.85 -2.05
CA TRP A 26 2.04 -1.41 -3.37
C TRP A 26 0.86 -1.28 -4.32
N TRP A 27 -0.03 -2.28 -4.32
CA TRP A 27 -1.25 -2.25 -5.12
C TRP A 27 -2.16 -1.11 -4.71
N PHE A 28 -2.32 -0.86 -3.41
CA PHE A 28 -3.06 0.30 -2.89
C PHE A 28 -2.45 1.62 -3.38
N ASN A 29 -1.14 1.82 -3.17
CA ASN A 29 -0.43 3.03 -3.59
C ASN A 29 -0.44 3.21 -5.12
N ARG A 30 -0.44 2.11 -5.88
CA ARG A 30 -0.58 2.14 -7.34
C ARG A 30 -1.98 2.56 -7.75
N MET A 31 -3.02 1.93 -7.20
CA MET A 31 -4.41 2.31 -7.48
C MET A 31 -4.68 3.77 -7.13
N GLN A 32 -4.19 4.26 -5.99
CA GLN A 32 -4.36 5.66 -5.60
C GLN A 32 -3.72 6.61 -6.62
N ARG A 33 -2.53 6.28 -7.14
CA ARG A 33 -1.89 7.06 -8.21
C ARG A 33 -2.68 7.05 -9.52
N ASP A 34 -3.15 5.89 -9.96
CA ASP A 34 -3.94 5.76 -11.19
C ASP A 34 -5.26 6.53 -11.08
N HIS A 35 -5.89 6.49 -9.91
CA HIS A 35 -7.14 7.19 -9.65
C HIS A 35 -6.91 8.71 -9.56
N ARG A 36 -5.77 9.17 -9.01
CA ARG A 36 -5.36 10.58 -9.05
C ARG A 36 -5.13 11.07 -10.47
N ALA A 37 -4.52 10.24 -11.31
CA ALA A 37 -4.31 10.55 -12.73
C ALA A 37 -5.66 10.73 -13.45
N GLN A 38 -6.64 9.87 -13.17
CA GLN A 38 -8.01 10.02 -13.69
C GLN A 38 -8.68 11.31 -13.20
N CYS A 39 -8.55 11.67 -11.91
CA CYS A 39 -9.07 12.94 -11.39
C CYS A 39 -8.43 14.16 -12.07
N ASN A 40 -7.16 14.06 -12.50
CA ASN A 40 -6.47 15.14 -13.19
C ASN A 40 -6.95 15.37 -14.62
N GLN A 41 -7.58 14.36 -15.24
CA GLN A 41 -8.20 14.47 -16.57
C GLN A 41 -9.58 15.14 -16.52
N LEU A 42 -10.17 15.27 -15.32
CA LEU A 42 -11.47 15.87 -15.15
C LEU A 42 -11.41 17.41 -15.21
N PRO A 43 -12.55 18.06 -15.57
CA PRO A 43 -12.69 19.51 -15.48
C PRO A 43 -12.39 20.04 -14.07
N PRO A 44 -11.85 21.27 -13.94
CA PRO A 44 -11.39 21.82 -12.66
C PRO A 44 -12.47 21.85 -11.56
N GLN A 45 -13.73 21.99 -11.97
CA GLN A 45 -14.91 22.07 -11.11
C GLN A 45 -15.20 20.77 -10.35
N VAL A 46 -14.88 19.61 -10.92
CA VAL A 46 -15.07 18.30 -10.27
C VAL A 46 -13.74 17.68 -9.83
N LYS A 47 -12.62 18.18 -10.34
CA LYS A 47 -11.27 17.73 -9.99
C LYS A 47 -10.98 17.87 -8.49
N ALA A 48 -11.31 19.01 -7.90
CA ALA A 48 -11.09 19.24 -6.47
C ALA A 48 -11.86 18.21 -5.62
N GLN A 49 -13.15 18.01 -5.93
CA GLN A 49 -14.01 17.04 -5.25
C GLN A 49 -13.55 15.59 -5.46
N CYS A 50 -13.01 15.26 -6.64
CA CYS A 50 -12.44 13.94 -6.95
C CYS A 50 -11.18 13.65 -6.11
N LEU A 51 -10.31 14.66 -5.95
CA LEU A 51 -9.07 14.54 -5.19
C LEU A 51 -9.32 14.47 -3.67
N GLU A 52 -10.31 15.19 -3.15
CA GLU A 52 -10.66 15.14 -1.71
C GLU A 52 -11.07 13.75 -1.24
N ARG A 53 -11.82 13.00 -2.07
CA ARG A 53 -12.25 11.63 -1.74
C ARG A 53 -11.10 10.63 -1.67
N GLN A 54 -9.89 11.02 -2.07
CA GLN A 54 -8.75 10.13 -2.24
C GLN A 54 -7.74 10.21 -1.08
N ASN A 55 -7.98 11.04 -0.07
CA ASN A 55 -6.98 11.40 0.95
C ASN A 55 -6.78 10.37 2.08
N GLY A 56 -7.00 9.08 1.81
CA GLY A 56 -6.86 8.00 2.81
C GLY A 56 -5.49 7.32 2.77
N SER A 57 -4.98 6.90 3.93
CA SER A 57 -3.80 6.05 4.03
C SER A 57 -4.15 4.57 3.88
N TYR A 58 -3.15 3.73 3.60
CA TYR A 58 -3.33 2.28 3.56
C TYR A 58 -3.80 1.72 4.92
N GLU A 59 -3.37 2.31 6.04
CA GLU A 59 -3.84 1.90 7.37
C GLU A 59 -5.33 2.22 7.57
N ASP A 60 -5.80 3.36 7.08
CA ASP A 60 -7.22 3.73 7.17
C ASP A 60 -8.09 2.80 6.32
N TYR A 61 -7.58 2.38 5.16
CA TYR A 61 -8.21 1.36 4.33
C TYR A 61 -8.38 0.03 5.09
N LEU A 62 -7.32 -0.44 5.77
CA LEU A 62 -7.37 -1.67 6.56
C LEU A 62 -8.35 -1.58 7.74
N LYS A 63 -8.40 -0.43 8.43
CA LYS A 63 -9.36 -0.19 9.51
C LYS A 63 -10.80 -0.22 8.99
N GLN A 64 -11.07 0.42 7.85
CA GLN A 64 -12.40 0.39 7.22
C GLN A 64 -12.78 -1.00 6.70
N GLN A 65 -11.82 -1.78 6.19
CA GLN A 65 -12.06 -3.16 5.79
C GLN A 65 -12.49 -4.03 6.98
N LYS A 66 -11.77 -3.93 8.11
CA LYS A 66 -12.13 -4.65 9.33
C LYS A 66 -13.50 -4.25 9.86
N ALA A 67 -13.80 -2.95 9.89
CA ALA A 67 -15.11 -2.45 10.31
C ALA A 67 -16.24 -3.01 9.42
N ARG A 68 -16.06 -3.02 8.09
CA ARG A 68 -17.03 -3.59 7.15
C ARG A 68 -17.22 -5.10 7.30
N GLN A 69 -16.19 -5.84 7.70
CA GLN A 69 -16.30 -7.27 7.96
C GLN A 69 -17.04 -7.58 9.26
N GLN A 70 -17.04 -6.65 10.22
CA GLN A 70 -17.75 -6.82 11.50
C GLN A 70 -19.25 -6.51 11.40
N ASP A 71 -19.67 -5.59 10.52
CA ASP A 71 -21.09 -5.25 10.31
C ASP A 71 -21.87 -6.28 9.46
N SER A 72 -21.19 -7.29 8.91
CA SER A 72 -21.81 -8.29 8.03
C SER A 72 -22.16 -9.60 8.73
N ASN A 73 -22.18 -9.62 10.07
CA ASN A 73 -22.44 -10.80 10.92
C ASN A 73 -23.47 -10.48 12.00
#